data_AF-A0A8T0UGG5-F1
#
_entry.id   AF-A0A8T0UGG5-F1
#
_cell.length_a   1.000
_cell.length_b   1.000
_cell.length_c   1.000
_cell.angle_alpha   90.00
_cell.angle_beta   90.00
_cell.angle_gamma   90.00
#
_symmetry.space_group_name_H-M   'P 1'
#
loop_
_entity.id
_entity.type
_entity.pdbx_description
1 polymer ?
#
loop_
_entity_poly.entity_id
_entity_poly.type
_entity_poly.pdbx_seq_one_letter_code
_entity_poly.pdbx_strand_id
1 'polypeptide(L)'
;MGSSSKVVRPEDVLESLKNDGSIDALRMKEDMKKNTMMMVEQSKVLNTPGAEKKTKRELFDALRQELETPVLEKASKAVWDLILDSGGLGKEITETVEKVFFRLSGIDMMPPPPSAAGAHQEKDDMAVDEGEKSKEMDSFQPSSSKKRPFSEINRKGAGAVPNGSATDLHDESEDSDHKM
;
A
#
# COMPACT_ATOMS: atom_id res chain seq x y z
N MET A 1 -39.85 -9.94 20.32
CA MET A 1 -39.37 -10.87 19.26
C MET A 1 -38.01 -11.35 19.69
N GLY A 2 -37.89 -12.63 20.05
CA GLY A 2 -36.64 -13.18 20.54
C GLY A 2 -35.69 -13.44 19.38
N SER A 3 -34.59 -12.70 19.31
CA SER A 3 -33.48 -13.04 18.43
C SER A 3 -32.96 -14.40 18.87
N SER A 4 -33.25 -15.44 18.08
CA SER A 4 -32.63 -16.74 18.25
C SER A 4 -31.12 -16.53 18.17
N SER A 5 -30.40 -16.82 19.27
CA SER A 5 -28.94 -16.79 19.29
C SER A 5 -28.45 -17.79 18.24
N LYS A 6 -28.18 -17.29 17.03
CA LYS A 6 -27.58 -18.08 15.98
C LYS A 6 -26.14 -18.30 16.39
N VAL A 7 -25.75 -19.56 16.51
CA VAL A 7 -24.35 -19.93 16.62
C VAL A 7 -23.65 -19.40 15.36
N VAL A 8 -22.84 -18.35 15.53
CA VAL A 8 -22.05 -17.77 14.44
C VAL A 8 -20.93 -18.75 14.11
N ARG A 9 -20.88 -19.19 12.86
CA ARG A 9 -19.82 -20.07 12.37
C ARG A 9 -18.67 -19.24 11.78
N PRO A 10 -17.44 -19.78 11.76
CA PRO A 10 -16.31 -19.14 11.08
C PRO A 10 -16.62 -18.82 9.61
N GLU A 11 -17.37 -19.70 8.94
CA GLU A 11 -17.79 -19.50 7.55
C GLU A 11 -18.69 -18.26 7.38
N ASP A 12 -19.57 -17.98 8.36
CA ASP A 12 -20.46 -16.81 8.32
C ASP A 12 -19.66 -15.50 8.45
N VAL A 13 -18.62 -15.51 9.30
CA VAL A 13 -17.71 -14.37 9.48
C VAL A 13 -16.92 -14.14 8.20
N LEU A 14 -16.36 -15.20 7.61
CA LEU A 14 -15.60 -15.11 6.37
C LEU A 14 -16.45 -14.62 5.20
N GLU A 15 -17.68 -15.12 5.06
CA GLU A 15 -18.59 -14.67 4.02
C GLU A 15 -19.00 -13.21 4.22
N SER A 16 -19.23 -12.76 5.45
CA SER A 16 -19.48 -11.33 5.72
C SER A 16 -18.27 -10.46 5.34
N LEU A 17 -17.06 -10.86 5.73
CA LEU A 17 -15.82 -10.11 5.45
C LEU A 17 -15.55 -9.94 3.95
N LYS A 18 -15.85 -10.98 3.16
CA LYS A 18 -15.73 -10.94 1.70
C LYS A 18 -16.71 -9.97 1.04
N ASN A 19 -17.87 -9.77 1.64
CA ASN A 19 -18.97 -8.99 1.05
C ASN A 19 -19.06 -7.55 1.58
N ASP A 20 -18.47 -7.24 2.74
CA ASP A 20 -18.56 -5.92 3.37
C ASP A 20 -17.40 -4.97 3.05
N GLY A 21 -16.43 -5.43 2.25
CA GLY A 21 -15.27 -4.64 1.80
C GLY A 21 -14.15 -4.52 2.82
N SER A 22 -14.27 -5.14 4.00
CA SER A 22 -13.23 -5.07 5.05
C SER A 22 -11.93 -5.75 4.62
N ILE A 23 -12.01 -6.83 3.81
CA ILE A 23 -10.81 -7.47 3.24
C ILE A 23 -10.07 -6.52 2.29
N ASP A 24 -10.79 -5.74 1.48
CA ASP A 24 -10.17 -4.78 0.58
C ASP A 24 -9.58 -3.59 1.33
N ALA A 25 -10.20 -3.18 2.45
CA ALA A 25 -9.65 -2.15 3.33
C ALA A 25 -8.31 -2.58 3.96
N LEU A 26 -8.16 -3.86 4.29
CA LEU A 26 -6.91 -4.45 4.79
C LEU A 26 -5.87 -4.68 3.69
N ARG A 27 -6.23 -4.54 2.40
CA ARG A 27 -5.28 -4.72 1.29
C ARG A 27 -4.27 -3.57 1.29
N MET A 28 -3.12 -3.81 1.90
CA MET A 28 -1.96 -2.93 1.74
C MET A 28 -1.47 -2.89 0.29
N LYS A 29 -0.95 -1.73 -0.12
CA LYS A 29 -0.05 -1.60 -1.27
C LYS A 29 1.38 -1.66 -0.76
N GLU A 30 1.97 -2.85 -0.76
CA GLU A 30 3.35 -3.04 -0.32
C GLU A 30 4.35 -2.59 -1.41
N ASP A 31 5.42 -1.87 -1.01
CA ASP A 31 6.51 -1.44 -1.90
C ASP A 31 7.66 -2.46 -1.93
N MET A 32 7.33 -3.71 -2.29
CA MET A 32 8.29 -4.82 -2.46
C MET A 32 9.35 -4.55 -3.55
N LYS A 33 9.13 -3.51 -4.36
CA LYS A 33 10.02 -3.08 -5.44
C LYS A 33 11.41 -2.73 -4.92
N LYS A 34 11.52 -2.06 -3.77
CA LYS A 34 12.84 -1.68 -3.20
C LYS A 34 13.67 -2.90 -2.82
N ASN A 35 13.06 -3.88 -2.15
CA ASN A 35 13.73 -5.13 -1.78
C ASN A 35 14.21 -5.90 -3.01
N THR A 36 13.32 -6.03 -4.00
CA THR A 36 13.63 -6.69 -5.28
C THR A 36 14.77 -6.00 -6.00
N MET A 37 14.78 -4.66 -6.05
CA MET A 37 15.85 -3.88 -6.68
C MET A 37 17.21 -4.17 -6.03
N MET A 38 17.30 -4.13 -4.69
CA MET A 38 18.55 -4.44 -3.99
C MET A 38 19.03 -5.86 -4.27
N MET A 39 18.13 -6.83 -4.38
CA MET A 39 18.50 -8.21 -4.72
C MET A 39 19.01 -8.35 -6.16
N VAL A 40 18.45 -7.58 -7.10
CA VAL A 40 18.96 -7.49 -8.48
C VAL A 40 20.35 -6.86 -8.49
N GLU A 41 20.57 -5.76 -7.76
CA GLU A 41 21.87 -5.11 -7.65
C GLU A 41 22.96 -6.04 -7.08
N GLN A 42 22.59 -6.92 -6.15
CA GLN A 42 23.48 -7.91 -5.53
C GLN A 42 23.58 -9.24 -6.31
N SER A 43 22.91 -9.37 -7.46
CA SER A 43 22.87 -10.60 -8.26
C SER A 43 24.26 -11.04 -8.68
N LYS A 44 24.56 -12.33 -8.53
CA LYS A 44 25.79 -12.93 -9.06
C LYS A 44 25.77 -12.93 -10.57
N VAL A 45 24.62 -13.19 -11.21
CA VAL A 45 24.48 -13.19 -12.67
C VAL A 45 24.92 -11.86 -13.27
N LEU A 46 24.55 -10.73 -12.65
CA LEU A 46 24.94 -9.40 -13.13
C LEU A 46 26.36 -9.00 -12.73
N ASN A 47 26.83 -9.42 -11.54
CA ASN A 47 28.15 -9.05 -11.04
C ASN A 47 29.29 -9.99 -11.48
N THR A 48 29.00 -11.01 -12.29
CA THR A 48 30.03 -11.94 -12.79
C THR A 48 30.72 -11.38 -14.04
N PRO A 49 32.08 -11.43 -14.13
CA PRO A 49 32.80 -11.04 -15.33
C PRO A 49 32.32 -11.83 -16.57
N GLY A 50 32.06 -11.15 -17.69
CA GLY A 50 31.51 -11.77 -18.88
C GLY A 50 29.99 -11.68 -18.99
N ALA A 51 29.28 -11.17 -17.97
CA ALA A 51 27.86 -10.86 -18.08
C ALA A 51 27.55 -9.89 -19.22
N GLU A 52 28.48 -8.97 -19.52
CA GLU A 52 28.38 -8.01 -20.62
C GLU A 52 28.35 -8.64 -22.02
N LYS A 53 28.77 -9.90 -22.15
CA LYS A 53 28.78 -10.65 -23.41
C LYS A 53 27.51 -11.46 -23.65
N LYS A 54 26.66 -11.58 -22.63
CA LYS A 54 25.38 -12.28 -22.72
C LYS A 54 24.32 -11.39 -23.36
N THR A 55 23.37 -12.01 -24.05
CA THR A 55 22.22 -11.30 -24.56
C THR A 55 21.31 -10.85 -23.41
N LYS A 56 20.50 -9.82 -23.66
CA LYS A 56 19.48 -9.37 -22.69
C LYS A 56 18.59 -10.52 -22.22
N ARG A 57 18.17 -11.41 -23.13
CA ARG A 57 17.31 -12.55 -22.79
C ARG A 57 18.00 -13.51 -21.82
N GLU A 58 19.24 -13.90 -22.11
CA GLU A 58 20.01 -14.78 -21.23
C GLU A 58 20.25 -14.17 -19.85
N LEU A 59 20.45 -12.85 -19.78
CA LEU A 59 20.57 -12.14 -18.50
C LEU A 59 19.27 -12.17 -17.72
N PHE A 60 18.12 -11.88 -18.34
CA PHE A 60 16.81 -11.94 -17.65
C PHE A 60 16.47 -13.36 -17.20
N ASP A 61 16.69 -14.37 -18.04
CA ASP A 61 16.40 -15.75 -17.71
C ASP A 61 17.29 -16.24 -16.56
N ALA A 62 18.58 -15.94 -16.60
CA ALA A 62 19.51 -16.30 -15.53
C ALA A 62 19.21 -15.52 -14.24
N LEU A 63 18.88 -14.24 -14.33
CA LEU A 63 18.50 -13.42 -13.17
C LEU A 63 17.21 -13.93 -12.53
N ARG A 64 16.22 -14.32 -13.35
CA ARG A 64 14.99 -14.95 -12.85
C ARG A 64 15.30 -16.26 -12.14
N GLN A 65 16.09 -17.15 -12.75
CA GLN A 65 16.46 -18.40 -12.09
C GLN A 65 17.21 -18.20 -10.76
N GLU A 66 18.05 -17.17 -10.68
CA GLU A 66 18.76 -16.84 -9.44
C GLU A 66 17.82 -16.27 -8.36
N LEU A 67 16.91 -15.38 -8.74
CA LEU A 67 16.18 -14.53 -7.80
C LEU A 67 14.74 -14.97 -7.50
N GLU A 68 14.10 -15.80 -8.34
CA GLU A 68 12.68 -16.18 -8.18
C GLU A 68 12.41 -16.78 -6.80
N THR A 69 13.16 -17.82 -6.42
CA THR A 69 13.03 -18.46 -5.10
C THR A 69 13.33 -17.52 -3.94
N PRO A 70 14.50 -16.85 -3.84
CA PRO A 70 14.82 -16.05 -2.67
C PRO A 70 13.95 -14.78 -2.54
N VAL A 71 13.48 -14.20 -3.64
CA VAL A 71 12.51 -13.09 -3.59
C VAL A 71 11.18 -13.58 -3.03
N LEU A 72 10.68 -14.71 -3.54
CA LEU A 72 9.41 -15.28 -3.09
C LEU A 72 9.47 -15.69 -1.62
N GLU A 73 10.57 -16.32 -1.18
CA GLU A 73 10.77 -16.70 0.22
C GLU A 73 10.80 -15.49 1.15
N LYS A 74 11.56 -14.44 0.80
CA LYS A 74 11.62 -13.22 1.60
C LYS A 74 10.27 -12.51 1.64
N ALA A 75 9.55 -12.44 0.51
CA ALA A 75 8.23 -11.85 0.43
C ALA A 75 7.24 -12.62 1.31
N SER A 76 7.20 -13.95 1.17
CA SER A 76 6.32 -14.82 1.95
C SER A 76 6.59 -14.68 3.45
N LYS A 77 7.87 -14.66 3.85
CA LYS A 77 8.25 -14.48 5.25
C LYS A 77 7.84 -13.11 5.78
N ALA A 78 8.13 -12.04 5.04
CA ALA A 78 7.79 -10.68 5.45
C ALA A 78 6.28 -10.49 5.65
N VAL A 79 5.47 -11.01 4.73
CA VAL A 79 4.00 -10.98 4.85
C VAL A 79 3.52 -11.81 6.04
N TRP A 80 4.09 -12.99 6.26
CA TRP A 80 3.72 -13.83 7.40
C TRP A 80 4.06 -13.17 8.74
N ASP A 81 5.26 -12.59 8.85
CA ASP A 81 5.69 -11.84 10.02
C ASP A 81 4.77 -10.62 10.27
N LEU A 82 4.32 -9.94 9.21
CA LEU A 82 3.37 -8.82 9.29
C LEU A 82 1.96 -9.26 9.76
N ILE A 83 1.48 -10.42 9.31
CA ILE A 83 0.19 -10.99 9.73
C ILE A 83 0.25 -11.45 11.19
N LEU A 84 1.40 -11.98 11.64
CA LEU A 84 1.58 -12.44 13.01
C LEU A 84 1.90 -11.31 14.00
N ASP A 85 2.24 -10.11 13.53
CA ASP A 85 2.51 -8.97 14.39
C ASP A 85 1.26 -8.52 15.16
N SER A 86 1.29 -8.70 16.48
CA SER A 86 0.23 -8.28 17.39
C SER A 86 0.18 -6.76 17.63
N GLY A 87 1.16 -6.00 17.12
CA GLY A 87 1.21 -4.54 17.24
C GLY A 87 0.68 -3.78 16.03
N GLY A 88 0.62 -4.41 14.86
CA GLY A 88 0.32 -3.78 13.58
C GLY A 88 -0.82 -4.49 12.82
N LEU A 89 -0.56 -4.90 11.59
CA LEU A 89 -1.59 -5.44 10.69
C LEU A 89 -2.28 -6.69 11.28
N GLY A 90 -1.55 -7.57 11.97
CA GLY A 90 -2.13 -8.74 12.63
C GLY A 90 -3.19 -8.38 13.67
N LYS A 91 -3.00 -7.28 14.41
CA LYS A 91 -4.00 -6.71 15.33
C LYS A 91 -5.21 -6.17 14.57
N GLU A 92 -5.00 -5.42 13.49
CA GLU A 92 -6.10 -4.89 12.66
C GLU A 92 -6.95 -6.01 12.04
N ILE A 93 -6.31 -7.09 11.58
CA ILE A 93 -6.99 -8.30 11.10
C ILE A 93 -7.86 -8.89 12.22
N THR A 94 -7.28 -9.07 13.42
CA THR A 94 -7.97 -9.65 14.58
C THR A 94 -9.19 -8.80 14.97
N GLU A 95 -9.01 -7.49 15.13
CA GLU A 95 -10.09 -6.56 15.50
C GLU A 95 -11.20 -6.53 14.44
N THR A 96 -10.84 -6.61 13.17
CA THR A 96 -11.81 -6.64 12.07
C THR A 96 -12.64 -7.92 12.13
N VAL A 97 -12.01 -9.08 12.29
CA VAL A 97 -12.70 -10.37 12.44
C VAL A 97 -13.61 -10.38 13.66
N GLU A 98 -13.12 -9.91 14.81
CA GLU A 98 -13.90 -9.81 16.05
C GLU A 98 -15.11 -8.88 15.89
N LYS A 99 -14.93 -7.72 15.27
CA LYS A 99 -16.02 -6.77 15.01
C LYS A 99 -17.12 -7.38 14.16
N VAL A 100 -16.77 -8.15 13.13
CA VAL A 100 -17.75 -8.88 12.32
C VAL A 100 -18.42 -9.98 13.13
N PHE A 101 -17.65 -10.74 13.90
CA PHE A 101 -18.18 -11.80 14.75
C PHE A 101 -19.18 -11.27 15.78
N PHE A 102 -18.86 -10.19 16.50
CA PHE A 102 -19.75 -9.56 17.47
C PHE A 102 -21.05 -9.05 16.85
N ARG A 103 -20.93 -8.39 15.69
CA ARG A 103 -22.07 -7.94 14.90
C ARG A 103 -23.00 -9.09 14.49
N LEU A 104 -22.44 -10.19 13.99
CA LEU A 104 -23.22 -11.38 13.62
C LEU A 104 -23.81 -12.10 14.84
N SER A 105 -23.13 -12.04 15.98
CA SER A 105 -23.57 -12.63 17.24
C SER A 105 -24.68 -11.82 17.92
N GLY A 106 -25.01 -10.62 17.43
CA GLY A 106 -25.94 -9.70 18.08
C GLY A 106 -25.40 -9.11 19.38
N ILE A 107 -24.09 -9.25 19.63
CA ILE A 107 -23.35 -8.56 20.68
C ILE A 107 -22.92 -7.23 20.06
N ASP A 108 -23.88 -6.36 19.77
CA ASP A 108 -23.54 -4.98 19.44
C ASP A 108 -22.90 -4.40 20.70
N MET A 109 -21.63 -4.01 20.63
CA MET A 109 -20.96 -3.36 21.75
C MET A 109 -21.76 -2.09 22.06
N MET A 110 -22.57 -2.16 23.11
CA MET A 110 -23.28 -1.04 23.69
C MET A 110 -22.27 0.12 23.83
N PRO A 111 -22.54 1.31 23.27
CA PRO A 111 -21.68 2.44 23.50
C PRO A 111 -21.59 2.66 25.02
N PRO A 112 -20.41 3.04 25.56
CA PRO A 112 -20.29 3.33 26.98
C PRO A 112 -21.41 4.29 27.38
N PRO A 113 -22.09 4.06 28.52
CA PRO A 113 -23.20 4.92 28.92
C PRO A 113 -22.73 6.38 28.94
N PRO A 114 -23.55 7.35 28.48
CA PRO A 114 -23.21 8.74 28.67
C PRO A 114 -23.09 8.95 30.18
N SER A 115 -21.90 9.33 30.66
CA SER A 115 -21.69 9.80 32.03
C SER A 115 -22.66 10.94 32.29
N ALA A 116 -23.78 10.62 32.92
CA ALA A 116 -24.79 11.57 33.35
C ALA A 116 -24.90 11.47 34.87
N ALA A 117 -24.14 12.33 35.56
CA ALA A 117 -24.39 12.96 36.86
C ALA A 117 -23.03 13.26 37.53
N GLY A 118 -22.69 14.48 37.94
CA GLY A 118 -23.54 15.65 38.15
C GLY A 118 -22.75 16.96 38.21
N ALA A 119 -23.52 18.02 38.02
CA ALA A 119 -23.12 19.43 37.94
C ALA A 119 -23.00 20.12 39.31
N HIS A 120 -22.63 21.40 39.26
CA HIS A 120 -22.68 22.47 40.28
C HIS A 120 -21.50 22.48 41.30
N GLN A 121 -20.82 23.59 41.59
CA GLN A 121 -21.28 24.98 41.77
C GLN A 121 -20.15 26.01 41.55
N GLU A 122 -20.54 27.19 41.04
CA GLU A 122 -19.80 28.46 41.08
C GLU A 122 -19.45 28.93 42.51
N LYS A 123 -18.32 29.63 42.67
CA LYS A 123 -18.21 30.90 43.41
C LYS A 123 -16.86 31.61 43.19
N ASP A 124 -16.91 32.75 42.48
CA ASP A 124 -16.36 34.08 42.83
C ASP A 124 -15.72 34.23 44.23
N ASP A 125 -14.68 35.03 44.52
CA ASP A 125 -14.15 36.25 43.90
C ASP A 125 -12.81 36.68 44.58
N MET A 126 -12.19 37.75 44.05
CA MET A 126 -11.20 38.70 44.64
C MET A 126 -9.67 38.50 44.54
N ALA A 127 -9.10 39.07 43.46
CA ALA A 127 -8.32 40.34 43.38
C ALA A 127 -6.96 40.57 44.12
N VAL A 128 -6.16 41.44 43.45
CA VAL A 128 -4.97 42.24 43.87
C VAL A 128 -3.61 41.56 43.53
N ASP A 129 -2.59 42.18 42.93
CA ASP A 129 -2.28 43.47 42.28
C ASP A 129 -0.84 43.36 41.71
N GLU A 130 -0.42 44.32 40.88
CA GLU A 130 0.72 44.37 39.96
C GLU A 130 2.16 44.22 40.54
N GLY A 131 3.14 43.91 39.67
CA GLY A 131 4.57 44.08 39.98
C GLY A 131 5.61 43.48 39.02
N GLU A 132 5.84 44.15 37.88
CA GLU A 132 7.14 44.41 37.21
C GLU A 132 8.14 43.29 36.74
N LYS A 133 8.27 43.22 35.40
CA LYS A 133 9.48 43.50 34.56
C LYS A 133 10.50 42.39 34.19
N SER A 134 10.83 42.43 32.88
CA SER A 134 12.05 41.97 32.16
C SER A 134 12.09 40.48 31.75
N LYS A 135 12.52 40.01 30.57
CA LYS A 135 13.26 40.58 29.42
C LYS A 135 13.23 39.55 28.25
N GLU A 136 13.27 40.06 27.02
CA GLU A 136 13.61 39.47 25.69
C GLU A 136 13.88 37.97 25.53
N MET A 137 13.34 37.34 24.47
CA MET A 137 14.15 36.89 23.32
C MET A 137 13.26 36.50 22.13
N ASP A 138 13.78 36.85 20.96
CA ASP A 138 13.29 36.86 19.59
C ASP A 138 12.87 35.51 18.97
N SER A 139 12.15 35.64 17.83
CA SER A 139 12.28 34.81 16.62
C SER A 139 11.33 33.61 16.38
N PHE A 140 10.27 33.84 15.60
CA PHE A 140 10.19 33.54 14.15
C PHE A 140 8.72 33.37 13.69
N GLN A 141 8.24 34.30 12.88
CA GLN A 141 7.05 34.14 12.04
C GLN A 141 7.41 33.41 10.74
N PRO A 142 6.53 32.55 10.19
CA PRO A 142 6.51 32.29 8.76
C PRO A 142 5.51 33.22 8.07
N SER A 143 6.06 34.15 7.30
CA SER A 143 5.36 35.07 6.40
C SER A 143 4.54 34.31 5.35
N SER A 144 3.25 34.64 5.26
CA SER A 144 2.35 34.23 4.18
C SER A 144 2.68 35.02 2.91
N SER A 145 3.24 34.35 1.88
CA SER A 145 3.38 34.92 0.54
C SER A 145 2.60 34.13 -0.49
N LYS A 146 1.78 34.87 -1.23
CA LYS A 146 0.78 34.48 -2.21
C LYS A 146 1.40 34.37 -3.62
N LYS A 147 0.79 33.56 -4.51
CA LYS A 147 0.92 33.45 -6.01
C LYS A 147 1.68 32.16 -6.47
N ARG A 148 1.25 31.25 -7.36
CA ARG A 148 0.12 31.01 -8.32
C ARG A 148 0.13 29.50 -8.70
N PRO A 149 -0.95 28.89 -9.21
CA PRO A 149 -0.91 27.50 -9.73
C PRO A 149 -0.46 27.45 -11.20
N PHE A 150 0.36 26.44 -11.54
CA PHE A 150 0.82 26.17 -12.91
C PHE A 150 -0.15 25.23 -13.62
N SER A 151 -0.88 25.75 -14.60
CA SER A 151 -1.75 24.99 -15.50
C SER A 151 -0.97 24.52 -16.74
N GLU A 152 -1.00 23.21 -16.97
CA GLU A 152 -1.25 22.55 -18.26
C GLU A 152 -0.64 23.20 -19.52
N ILE A 153 0.53 22.71 -19.93
CA ILE A 153 1.07 22.93 -21.28
C ILE A 153 1.01 21.60 -22.05
N ASN A 154 0.00 21.44 -22.91
CA ASN A 154 0.19 20.66 -24.14
C ASN A 154 -0.84 21.08 -25.19
N ARG A 155 -0.42 21.94 -26.12
CA ARG A 155 -1.01 21.94 -27.46
C ARG A 155 -0.05 22.56 -28.48
N LYS A 156 0.27 21.72 -29.47
CA LYS A 156 0.57 22.06 -30.87
C LYS A 156 2.00 22.49 -31.19
N GLY A 157 2.79 21.50 -31.62
CA GLY A 157 3.95 21.70 -32.49
C GLY A 157 3.95 20.61 -33.57
N ALA A 158 3.33 20.90 -34.70
CA ALA A 158 3.34 20.05 -35.88
C ALA A 158 4.74 20.09 -36.52
N GLY A 159 5.50 19.01 -36.37
CA GLY A 159 6.73 18.76 -37.10
C GLY A 159 6.48 17.66 -38.12
N ALA A 160 6.37 18.04 -39.39
CA ALA A 160 6.31 17.13 -40.52
C ALA A 160 7.68 16.45 -40.72
N VAL A 161 7.67 15.11 -40.82
CA VAL A 161 8.76 14.33 -41.41
C VAL A 161 8.12 13.29 -42.34
N PRO A 162 8.44 13.30 -43.65
CA PRO A 162 7.95 12.30 -44.59
C PRO A 162 8.86 11.08 -44.49
N ASN A 163 8.30 9.91 -44.15
CA ASN A 163 9.01 8.65 -44.36
C ASN A 163 8.36 7.91 -45.52
N GLY A 164 9.07 7.93 -46.65
CA GLY A 164 8.71 7.20 -47.86
C GLY A 164 9.01 5.71 -47.74
N SER A 165 8.19 4.96 -48.48
CA SER A 165 8.30 3.58 -48.96
C SER A 165 9.44 2.68 -48.49
N ALA A 166 9.06 1.49 -48.01
CA ALA A 166 9.63 0.24 -48.50
C ALA A 166 8.50 -0.77 -48.72
N THR A 167 8.27 -1.08 -49.99
CA THR A 167 7.65 -2.31 -50.47
C THR A 167 8.49 -3.51 -50.05
N ASP A 168 7.89 -4.61 -49.59
CA ASP A 168 8.12 -5.92 -50.20
C ASP A 168 7.10 -6.94 -49.69
N LEU A 169 6.25 -7.39 -50.61
CA LEU A 169 5.53 -8.65 -50.52
C LEU A 169 6.53 -9.73 -50.96
N HIS A 170 6.86 -10.66 -50.08
CA HIS A 170 7.40 -11.95 -50.51
C HIS A 170 6.52 -13.06 -49.94
N ASP A 171 5.55 -13.39 -50.78
CA ASP A 171 4.96 -14.71 -50.94
C ASP A 171 6.11 -15.71 -51.21
N GLU A 172 6.17 -16.83 -50.49
CA GLU A 172 6.57 -18.08 -51.13
C GLU A 172 6.07 -19.29 -50.34
N SER A 173 5.45 -20.16 -51.12
CA SER A 173 4.79 -21.40 -50.78
C SER A 173 5.79 -22.55 -50.59
N GLU A 174 5.35 -23.55 -49.83
CA GLU A 174 5.64 -24.99 -49.92
C GLU A 174 6.97 -25.48 -50.53
N ASP A 175 7.74 -26.22 -49.72
CA ASP A 175 8.28 -27.51 -50.17
C ASP A 175 8.35 -28.47 -48.97
N SER A 176 7.36 -29.37 -48.90
CA SER A 176 7.47 -30.62 -48.16
C SER A 176 7.75 -31.70 -49.20
N ASP A 177 8.94 -32.28 -49.23
CA ASP A 177 9.05 -33.72 -49.44
C ASP A 177 10.41 -34.34 -49.07
N HIS A 178 10.27 -35.49 -48.41
CA HIS A 178 11.13 -36.69 -48.43
C HIS A 178 12.57 -36.62 -47.90
N LYS A 179 12.77 -37.19 -46.70
CA LYS A 179 13.66 -38.36 -46.53
C LYS A 179 13.42 -39.07 -45.19
N MET A 180 12.94 -40.32 -45.24
CA MET A 180 13.33 -41.52 -44.47
C MET A 180 12.14 -42.49 -44.33
#